data_AF-A0A9E2R4U4-F1
#
_entry.id   AF-A0A9E2R4U4-F1
#
_cell.length_a   1.000
_cell.length_b   1.000
_cell.length_c   1.000
_cell.angle_alpha   90.00
_cell.angle_beta   90.00
_cell.angle_gamma   90.00
#
_symmetry.space_group_name_H-M   'P 1'
#
loop_
_entity.id
_entity.type
_entity.pdbx_description
1 polymer ?
#
loop_
_entity_poly.entity_id
_entity_poly.type
_entity_poly.pdbx_seq_one_letter_code
_entity_poly.pdbx_strand_id
1 'polypeptide(L)'
;VSLGYTPGLAPSQKPKATPQTVFYPRVWSVNWARHSASTGLLLYAVCYGRNSFVVVGDFGTILQSGNLAQPTQGPMVLLTGGAAQAALSRLVGQSYALQASTDLTNWATWTNIALARTPEQFVDTSVTNSPGRLYRAVFMP
;
A
#
# COMPACT_ATOMS: atom_id res chain seq x y z
N VAL A 1 -13.53 -22.92 7.27
CA VAL A 1 -14.25 -23.10 8.55
C VAL A 1 -14.68 -24.55 8.62
N SER A 2 -14.13 -25.33 9.53
CA SER A 2 -14.66 -26.64 9.93
C SER A 2 -14.45 -26.79 11.43
N LEU A 3 -15.49 -27.25 12.13
CA LEU A 3 -15.52 -27.52 13.57
C LEU A 3 -15.43 -29.05 13.77
N GLY A 4 -14.50 -29.50 14.60
CA GLY A 4 -14.44 -30.88 15.08
C GLY A 4 -14.54 -30.92 16.60
N TYR A 5 -15.37 -31.81 17.13
CA TYR A 5 -15.59 -32.05 18.56
C TYR A 5 -15.17 -33.49 18.92
N THR A 6 -14.52 -33.68 20.06
CA THR A 6 -14.37 -35.01 20.71
C THR A 6 -14.61 -34.88 22.22
N PRO A 7 -15.48 -35.70 22.83
CA PRO A 7 -15.79 -35.64 24.26
C PRO A 7 -14.86 -36.51 25.13
N GLY A 8 -14.37 -35.90 26.21
CA GLY A 8 -14.41 -36.38 27.60
C GLY A 8 -13.66 -37.66 28.04
N LEU A 9 -12.70 -37.49 28.94
CA LEU A 9 -12.54 -38.28 30.19
C LEU A 9 -12.02 -37.35 31.32
N ALA A 10 -12.55 -37.51 32.53
CA ALA A 10 -12.36 -36.67 33.74
C ALA A 10 -11.49 -37.40 34.80
N PRO A 11 -11.33 -36.95 36.07
CA PRO A 11 -11.21 -35.60 36.64
C PRO A 11 -10.02 -35.48 37.64
N SER A 12 -9.24 -34.40 37.64
CA SER A 12 -8.73 -33.83 38.90
C SER A 12 -8.08 -32.47 38.66
N GLN A 13 -8.45 -31.50 39.52
CA GLN A 13 -7.96 -30.13 39.58
C GLN A 13 -8.51 -29.20 38.47
N LYS A 14 -9.66 -28.55 38.76
CA LYS A 14 -10.16 -27.41 37.98
C LYS A 14 -9.57 -26.11 38.54
N PRO A 15 -8.56 -25.49 37.92
CA PRO A 15 -8.61 -24.04 37.77
C PRO A 15 -9.78 -23.73 36.83
N LYS A 16 -10.58 -22.72 37.17
CA LYS A 16 -11.68 -22.21 36.33
C LYS A 16 -11.09 -21.75 34.99
N ALA A 17 -11.03 -22.65 34.02
CA ALA A 17 -10.56 -22.35 32.68
C ALA A 17 -11.60 -21.45 32.00
N THR A 18 -11.35 -20.16 31.99
CA THR A 18 -11.91 -19.26 30.98
C THR A 18 -11.35 -19.71 29.63
N PRO A 19 -12.19 -20.07 28.63
CA PRO A 19 -11.67 -20.34 27.30
C PRO A 19 -11.20 -19.01 26.69
N GLN A 20 -9.92 -18.68 26.90
CA GLN A 20 -9.24 -17.66 26.13
C GLN A 20 -8.86 -18.34 24.81
N THR A 21 -9.70 -18.17 23.79
CA THR A 21 -9.34 -18.53 22.42
C THR A 21 -8.24 -17.59 21.96
N VAL A 22 -6.99 -17.97 22.21
CA VAL A 22 -5.82 -17.27 21.69
C VAL A 22 -5.60 -17.73 20.25
N PHE A 23 -6.07 -16.94 19.30
CA PHE A 23 -5.64 -17.07 17.92
C PHE A 23 -4.21 -16.55 17.83
N TYR A 24 -3.25 -17.40 17.47
CA TYR A 24 -1.94 -16.92 17.04
C TYR A 24 -2.03 -16.53 15.57
N PRO A 25 -1.88 -15.24 15.23
CA PRO A 25 -1.45 -14.87 13.90
C PRO A 25 -0.25 -15.69 13.46
N ARG A 26 -0.37 -16.41 12.35
CA ARG A 26 0.81 -16.80 11.58
C ARG A 26 1.31 -15.53 10.90
N VAL A 27 2.01 -14.70 11.68
CA VAL A 27 2.63 -13.41 11.33
C VAL A 27 1.69 -12.40 10.66
N TRP A 28 1.19 -11.44 11.45
CA TRP A 28 0.75 -10.14 10.92
C TRP A 28 1.56 -9.05 11.60
N SER A 29 2.80 -8.87 11.15
CA SER A 29 3.53 -7.65 11.51
C SER A 29 2.90 -6.49 10.74
N VAL A 30 1.86 -5.90 11.34
CA VAL A 30 1.28 -4.64 10.85
C VAL A 30 2.18 -3.54 11.39
N ASN A 31 3.02 -2.98 10.53
CA ASN A 31 3.84 -1.83 10.89
C ASN A 31 2.95 -0.58 10.86
N TRP A 32 2.54 -0.11 12.04
CA TRP A 32 1.76 1.13 12.17
C TRP A 32 2.70 2.33 12.11
N ALA A 33 2.62 3.11 11.04
CA ALA A 33 3.25 4.43 10.97
C ALA A 33 2.30 5.48 11.53
N ARG A 34 2.76 6.26 12.53
CA ARG A 34 1.99 7.40 13.05
C ARG A 34 2.12 8.57 12.08
N HIS A 35 0.99 9.04 11.56
CA HIS A 35 0.90 10.32 10.86
C HIS A 35 0.27 11.35 11.78
N SER A 36 0.96 12.47 12.00
CA SER A 36 0.40 13.59 12.76
C SER A 36 -0.68 14.27 11.94
N ALA A 37 -1.88 14.44 12.51
CA ALA A 37 -2.87 15.33 11.94
C ALA A 37 -2.31 16.76 11.93
N SER A 38 -2.68 17.57 10.96
CA SER A 38 -2.31 18.99 10.88
C SER A 38 -3.01 19.87 11.92
N THR A 39 -3.65 19.26 12.93
CA THR A 39 -4.42 19.91 13.98
C THR A 39 -4.02 19.38 15.35
N GLY A 40 -3.89 20.26 16.35
CA GLY A 40 -3.76 19.87 17.75
C GLY A 40 -5.07 19.48 18.44
N LEU A 41 -6.16 19.38 17.67
CA LEU A 41 -7.51 19.09 18.14
C LEU A 41 -7.75 17.58 18.29
N LEU A 42 -8.67 17.19 19.17
CA LEU A 42 -9.04 15.78 19.32
C LEU A 42 -9.88 15.34 18.12
N LEU A 43 -9.59 14.13 17.63
CA LEU A 43 -10.31 13.46 16.54
C LEU A 43 -11.06 12.26 17.11
N TYR A 44 -12.34 12.11 16.78
CA TYR A 44 -13.24 11.17 17.42
C TYR A 44 -13.65 9.99 16.54
N ALA A 45 -13.70 10.19 15.23
CA ALA A 45 -14.12 9.15 14.30
C ALA A 45 -13.40 9.27 12.96
N VAL A 46 -13.29 8.13 12.27
CA VAL A 46 -12.75 8.01 10.92
C VAL A 46 -13.68 7.18 10.05
N CYS A 47 -13.85 7.57 8.81
CA CYS A 47 -14.46 6.73 7.77
C CYS A 47 -13.58 6.70 6.52
N TYR A 48 -13.70 5.62 5.75
CA TYR A 48 -13.01 5.45 4.47
C TYR A 48 -14.03 5.36 3.33
N GLY A 49 -13.79 6.09 2.25
CA GLY A 49 -14.62 6.05 1.05
C GLY A 49 -13.97 6.81 -0.10
N ARG A 50 -14.29 6.43 -1.35
CA ARG A 50 -13.73 7.08 -2.56
C ARG A 50 -12.21 7.26 -2.49
N ASN A 51 -11.51 6.23 -2.01
CA ASN A 51 -10.06 6.20 -1.90
C ASN A 51 -9.49 7.29 -0.96
N SER A 52 -10.25 7.76 0.02
CA SER A 52 -9.82 8.79 0.97
C SER A 52 -10.36 8.48 2.36
N PHE A 53 -9.65 8.92 3.39
CA PHE A 53 -10.10 8.88 4.78
C PHE A 53 -10.64 10.26 5.16
N VAL A 54 -11.78 10.28 5.86
CA VAL A 54 -12.31 11.48 6.49
C VAL A 54 -12.31 11.26 7.99
N VAL A 55 -11.79 12.24 8.74
CA VAL A 55 -11.82 12.25 10.20
C VAL A 55 -12.59 13.46 10.69
N VAL A 56 -13.32 13.29 11.79
CA VAL A 56 -14.10 14.35 12.44
C VAL A 56 -13.65 14.53 13.88
N GLY A 57 -13.67 15.77 14.37
CA GLY A 57 -13.10 16.14 15.67
C GLY A 57 -13.75 17.35 16.32
N ASP A 58 -13.05 17.93 17.30
CA ASP A 58 -13.51 19.10 18.07
C ASP A 58 -13.94 20.27 17.19
N PHE A 59 -14.89 21.06 17.70
CA PHE A 59 -15.39 22.28 17.05
C PHE A 59 -15.93 22.06 15.62
N GLY A 60 -16.41 20.86 15.32
CA GLY A 60 -16.87 20.51 13.97
C GLY A 60 -15.74 20.36 12.96
N THR A 61 -14.52 20.06 13.42
CA THR A 61 -13.36 19.83 12.54
C THR A 61 -13.63 18.63 11.64
N ILE A 62 -13.41 18.80 10.33
CA ILE A 62 -13.44 17.73 9.33
C ILE A 62 -12.11 17.80 8.57
N LEU A 63 -11.30 16.74 8.64
CA LEU A 63 -10.09 16.61 7.83
C LEU A 63 -10.28 15.46 6.86
N GLN A 64 -9.82 15.66 5.63
CA GLN A 64 -9.86 14.64 4.60
C GLN A 64 -8.43 14.35 4.12
N SER A 65 -8.08 13.08 4.03
CA SER A 65 -6.81 12.66 3.44
C SER A 65 -6.81 12.90 1.92
N GLY A 66 -5.63 13.00 1.32
CA GLY A 66 -5.50 12.91 -0.13
C GLY A 66 -6.08 11.61 -0.70
N ASN A 67 -6.22 11.57 -2.04
CA ASN A 67 -6.65 10.38 -2.76
C ASN A 67 -5.56 9.29 -2.74
N LEU A 68 -5.92 8.10 -2.29
CA LEU A 68 -5.08 6.91 -2.13
C LEU A 68 -5.15 5.97 -3.34
N ALA A 69 -5.87 6.32 -4.41
CA ALA A 69 -5.91 5.54 -5.64
C ALA A 69 -4.49 5.23 -6.12
N GLN A 70 -4.26 4.00 -6.58
CA GLN A 70 -2.95 3.56 -7.08
C GLN A 70 -2.50 4.42 -8.27
N PRO A 71 -1.19 4.65 -8.47
CA PRO A 71 -0.69 5.31 -9.68
C PRO A 71 -1.14 4.56 -10.92
N THR A 72 -1.73 5.30 -11.84
CA THR A 72 -2.15 4.74 -13.13
C THR A 72 -0.99 4.93 -14.10
N GLN A 73 -0.41 3.81 -14.53
CA GLN A 73 0.59 3.80 -15.59
C GLN A 73 -0.14 3.83 -16.94
N GLY A 74 0.29 4.73 -17.83
CA GLY A 74 -0.12 4.74 -19.22
C GLY A 74 0.50 3.59 -20.02
N PRO A 75 0.13 3.42 -21.30
CA PRO A 75 0.70 2.38 -22.14
C PRO A 75 2.22 2.53 -22.22
N MET A 76 2.93 1.41 -22.07
CA MET A 76 4.36 1.33 -22.39
C MET A 76 4.50 1.35 -23.92
N VAL A 77 5.24 2.33 -24.45
CA VAL A 77 5.52 2.46 -25.88
C VAL A 77 7.01 2.24 -26.10
N LEU A 78 7.37 1.35 -27.03
CA LEU A 78 8.76 1.15 -27.44
C LEU A 78 9.14 2.21 -28.48
N LEU A 79 10.20 2.96 -28.21
CA LEU A 79 10.75 4.00 -29.08
C LEU A 79 11.76 3.40 -30.07
N THR A 80 11.91 4.05 -31.22
CA THR A 80 12.96 3.74 -32.20
C THR A 80 14.33 3.94 -31.54
N GLY A 81 15.05 2.84 -31.29
CA GLY A 81 16.28 2.83 -30.48
C GLY A 81 16.24 1.90 -29.26
N GLY A 82 15.12 1.22 -29.02
CA GLY A 82 15.02 0.16 -28.00
C GLY A 82 14.76 0.64 -26.58
N ALA A 83 14.47 1.93 -26.38
CA ALA A 83 14.01 2.48 -25.11
C ALA A 83 12.49 2.32 -24.98
N ALA A 84 11.96 2.11 -23.77
CA ALA A 84 10.53 2.12 -23.51
C ALA A 84 10.12 3.38 -22.76
N GLN A 85 8.99 3.97 -23.16
CA GLN A 85 8.42 5.15 -22.54
C GLN A 85 7.06 4.83 -21.96
N ALA A 86 6.77 5.37 -20.78
CA ALA A 86 5.42 5.39 -20.26
C ALA A 86 5.13 6.66 -19.47
N ALA A 87 3.84 6.89 -19.28
CA ALA A 87 3.32 8.00 -18.52
C ALA A 87 2.93 7.52 -17.12
N LEU A 88 3.24 8.28 -16.08
CA LEU A 88 2.71 8.07 -14.74
C LEU A 88 1.74 9.19 -14.40
N SER A 89 0.50 8.82 -14.06
CA SER A 89 -0.52 9.77 -13.62
C SER A 89 -0.83 9.58 -12.14
N ARG A 90 -0.59 10.62 -11.32
CA ARG A 90 -0.99 10.70 -9.91
C ARG A 90 -0.96 12.14 -9.37
N LEU A 91 -1.17 12.30 -8.07
CA LEU A 91 -1.04 13.56 -7.35
C LEU A 91 0.35 14.19 -7.59
N VAL A 92 0.33 15.41 -8.12
CA VAL A 92 1.51 16.27 -8.29
C VAL A 92 2.11 16.60 -6.92
N GLY A 93 3.42 16.70 -6.84
CA GLY A 93 4.18 16.94 -5.61
C GLY A 93 4.54 15.68 -4.83
N GLN A 94 4.13 14.50 -5.30
CA GLN A 94 4.46 13.21 -4.68
C GLN A 94 5.64 12.53 -5.39
N SER A 95 6.49 11.87 -4.61
CA SER A 95 7.63 11.08 -5.09
C SER A 95 7.28 9.60 -5.22
N TYR A 96 7.82 8.95 -6.25
CA TYR A 96 7.61 7.54 -6.54
C TYR A 96 8.90 6.82 -6.87
N ALA A 97 9.05 5.62 -6.33
CA ALA A 97 10.04 4.66 -6.80
C ALA A 97 9.49 3.94 -8.04
N LEU A 98 10.16 4.10 -9.18
CA LEU A 98 9.91 3.26 -10.35
C LEU A 98 10.70 1.98 -10.19
N GLN A 99 9.98 0.87 -10.08
CA GLN A 99 10.56 -0.46 -9.94
C GLN A 99 10.31 -1.29 -11.18
N ALA A 100 11.30 -2.10 -11.55
CA ALA A 100 11.21 -3.07 -12.61
C ALA A 100 11.44 -4.49 -12.06
N SER A 101 10.77 -5.46 -12.64
CA SER A 101 10.91 -6.88 -12.32
C SER A 101 10.81 -7.73 -13.59
N THR A 102 11.53 -8.85 -13.61
CA THR A 102 11.42 -9.88 -14.68
C THR A 102 10.61 -11.10 -14.23
N ASP A 103 10.23 -11.18 -12.96
CA ASP A 103 9.65 -12.39 -12.35
C ASP A 103 8.45 -12.11 -11.41
N LEU A 104 7.95 -10.87 -11.39
CA LEU A 104 6.87 -10.37 -10.50
C LEU A 104 7.16 -10.46 -9.00
N THR A 105 8.31 -10.98 -8.59
CA THR A 105 8.58 -11.36 -7.21
C THR A 105 9.75 -10.52 -6.67
N ASN A 106 10.80 -10.39 -7.45
CA ASN A 106 11.96 -9.55 -7.18
C ASN A 106 11.82 -8.22 -7.91
N TRP A 107 11.64 -7.14 -7.16
CA TRP A 107 11.45 -5.79 -7.67
C TRP A 107 12.67 -4.93 -7.34
N ALA A 108 13.36 -4.44 -8.38
CA ALA A 108 14.49 -3.54 -8.23
C ALA A 108 14.06 -2.10 -8.53
N THR A 109 14.45 -1.16 -7.68
CA THR A 109 14.24 0.28 -7.94
C THR A 109 15.21 0.73 -9.02
N TRP A 110 14.67 1.18 -10.14
CA TRP A 110 15.44 1.68 -11.27
C TRP A 110 15.68 3.19 -11.15
N THR A 111 14.66 3.96 -10.75
CA THR A 111 14.80 5.40 -10.51
C THR A 111 13.70 5.93 -9.60
N ASN A 112 13.87 7.14 -9.08
CA ASN A 112 12.88 7.86 -8.29
C ASN A 112 12.41 9.09 -9.07
N ILE A 113 11.11 9.33 -9.11
CA ILE A 113 10.50 10.45 -9.83
C ILE A 113 9.61 11.26 -8.89
N ALA A 114 9.83 12.57 -8.83
CA ALA A 114 8.88 13.51 -8.24
C ALA A 114 7.94 13.99 -9.35
N LEU A 115 6.64 13.79 -9.17
CA LEU A 115 5.64 14.21 -10.15
C LEU A 115 5.49 15.73 -10.10
N ALA A 116 6.04 16.45 -11.07
CA ALA A 116 5.87 17.91 -11.20
C ALA A 116 4.58 18.27 -11.95
N ARG A 117 4.09 17.36 -12.79
CA ARG A 117 2.81 17.42 -13.51
C ARG A 117 2.24 16.01 -13.65
N THR A 118 0.98 15.91 -14.05
CA THR A 118 0.33 14.63 -14.35
C THR A 118 -0.37 14.70 -15.70
N PRO A 119 -0.09 13.78 -16.65
CA PRO A 119 0.92 12.72 -16.59
C PRO A 119 2.37 13.21 -16.67
N GLU A 120 3.28 12.57 -15.94
CA GLU A 120 4.74 12.73 -16.12
C GLU A 120 5.29 11.56 -16.94
N GLN A 121 6.13 11.84 -17.93
CA GLN A 121 6.71 10.82 -18.80
C GLN A 121 8.04 10.33 -18.22
N PHE A 122 8.29 9.02 -18.30
CA PHE A 122 9.58 8.43 -18.01
C PHE A 122 10.02 7.52 -19.15
N VAL A 123 11.34 7.45 -19.38
CA VAL A 123 11.95 6.67 -20.47
C VAL A 123 12.99 5.72 -19.89
N ASP A 124 12.71 4.42 -19.95
CA ASP A 124 13.67 3.37 -19.63
C ASP A 124 14.51 3.06 -20.88
N THR A 125 15.77 3.48 -20.86
CA THR A 125 16.75 3.18 -21.93
C THR A 125 17.45 1.84 -21.76
N SER A 126 17.22 1.13 -20.65
CA SER A 126 17.88 -0.13 -20.31
C SER A 126 17.15 -1.38 -20.80
N VAL A 127 16.05 -1.21 -21.54
CA VAL A 127 15.17 -2.30 -22.02
C VAL A 127 15.92 -3.28 -22.94
N THR A 128 16.98 -2.82 -23.59
CA THR A 128 17.89 -3.66 -24.39
C THR A 128 18.61 -4.74 -23.59
N ASN A 129 18.78 -4.57 -22.27
CA ASN A 129 19.50 -5.52 -21.41
C ASN A 129 18.59 -6.59 -20.78
N SER A 130 17.26 -6.50 -20.91
CA SER A 130 16.32 -7.45 -20.31
C SER A 130 14.95 -7.40 -21.00
N PRO A 131 14.74 -8.17 -22.09
CA PRO A 131 13.43 -8.26 -22.72
C PRO A 131 12.40 -8.88 -21.75
N GLY A 132 11.22 -8.24 -21.59
CA GLY A 132 10.13 -8.74 -20.75
C GLY A 132 10.08 -8.18 -19.32
N ARG A 133 10.41 -6.90 -19.11
CA ARG A 133 10.28 -6.24 -17.81
C ARG A 133 8.85 -5.76 -17.53
N LEU A 134 8.45 -5.94 -16.29
CA LEU A 134 7.21 -5.44 -15.71
C LEU A 134 7.55 -4.25 -14.83
N TYR A 135 6.73 -3.21 -14.91
CA TYR A 135 6.95 -1.94 -14.22
C TYR A 135 5.88 -1.72 -13.16
N ARG A 136 6.27 -1.14 -12.03
CA ARG A 136 5.33 -0.59 -11.03
C ARG A 136 5.88 0.68 -10.42
N ALA A 137 4.99 1.57 -10.01
CA ALA A 137 5.35 2.76 -9.25
C ALA A 137 4.92 2.58 -7.79
N VAL A 138 5.86 2.76 -6.86
CA VAL A 138 5.61 2.68 -5.42
C VAL A 138 5.70 4.07 -4.83
N PHE A 139 4.70 4.47 -4.06
CA PHE A 139 4.68 5.76 -3.39
C PHE A 139 5.82 5.88 -2.36
N MET A 140 6.50 7.02 -2.35
CA MET A 140 7.52 7.38 -1.36
C MET A 140 6.99 8.52 -0.48
N PRO A 141 6.76 8.27 0.83
CA PRO A 141 6.33 9.29 1.78
C PRO A 141 7.43 10.26 2.20
#